data_AF-A0ABD5K5E4-F1
#
_entry.id   AF-A0ABD5K5E4-F1
#
_cell.length_a   1.000
_cell.length_b   1.000
_cell.length_c   1.000
_cell.angle_alpha   90.00
_cell.angle_beta   90.00
_cell.angle_gamma   90.00
#
_symmetry.space_group_name_H-M   'P 1'
#
loop_
_entity.id
_entity.type
_entity.pdbx_description
1 polymer ?
#
loop_
_entity_poly.entity_id
_entity_poly.type
_entity_poly.pdbx_seq_one_letter_code
_entity_poly.pdbx_strand_id
1 'polypeptide(L)'
;MERENTQHVSKRGAGLRAGIVVLVVLFVILVMTNPNEEDFVAWLATEHNIHSSYNVNEGRTFVQKIDGEGRNLHVKGGHIRHMGIFSTYSYLFSDHEEKEIQIEAVGIMNMLFNR
;
A
#
# COMPACT_ATOMS: atom_id res chain seq x y z
N MET A 1 5.78 -34.14 -58.76
CA MET A 1 6.49 -33.00 -58.14
C MET A 1 5.58 -32.43 -57.06
N GLU A 2 5.68 -32.95 -55.85
CA GLU A 2 4.95 -32.41 -54.69
C GLU A 2 5.63 -31.12 -54.22
N ARG A 3 4.84 -30.06 -54.06
CA ARG A 3 5.31 -28.79 -53.48
C ARG A 3 5.08 -28.87 -51.98
N GLU A 4 6.16 -29.11 -51.25
CA GLU A 4 6.20 -29.03 -49.80
C GLU A 4 5.92 -27.58 -49.38
N ASN A 5 4.71 -27.34 -48.89
CA ASN A 5 4.24 -26.05 -48.42
C ASN A 5 4.77 -25.88 -46.99
N THR A 6 5.99 -25.36 -46.86
CA THR A 6 6.57 -25.03 -45.57
C THR A 6 5.79 -23.86 -44.97
N GLN A 7 4.83 -24.20 -44.11
CA GLN A 7 4.21 -23.27 -43.18
C GLN A 7 5.30 -22.68 -42.29
N HIS A 8 5.76 -21.48 -42.66
CA HIS A 8 6.57 -20.64 -41.80
C HIS A 8 5.67 -20.07 -40.70
N VAL A 9 5.29 -20.93 -39.74
CA VAL A 9 4.49 -20.55 -38.57
C VAL A 9 5.22 -19.42 -37.85
N SER A 10 4.58 -18.26 -37.82
CA SER A 10 5.09 -17.01 -37.25
C SER A 10 5.43 -17.16 -35.76
N LYS A 11 6.69 -17.54 -35.47
CA LYS A 11 7.25 -17.55 -34.09
C LYS A 11 7.22 -16.16 -33.43
N ARG A 12 7.14 -15.08 -34.22
CA ARG A 12 7.04 -13.70 -33.71
C ARG A 12 5.75 -13.43 -32.94
N GLY A 13 4.62 -14.02 -33.35
CA GLY A 13 3.34 -13.84 -32.68
C GLY A 13 3.25 -14.55 -31.32
N ALA A 14 3.88 -15.72 -31.19
CA ALA A 14 3.90 -16.49 -29.94
C ALA A 14 4.75 -15.80 -28.86
N GLY A 15 5.93 -15.28 -29.22
CA GLY A 15 6.79 -14.55 -28.28
C GLY A 15 6.17 -13.24 -27.78
N LEU A 16 5.49 -12.48 -28.66
CA LEU A 16 4.78 -11.27 -28.26
C LEU A 16 3.62 -11.55 -27.31
N ARG A 17 2.83 -12.60 -27.58
CA ARG A 17 1.72 -13.02 -26.69
C ARG A 17 2.25 -13.46 -25.33
N ALA A 18 3.31 -14.25 -25.29
CA ALA A 18 3.95 -14.66 -24.04
C ALA A 18 4.49 -13.45 -23.25
N GLY A 19 5.13 -12.49 -23.93
CA GLY A 19 5.62 -11.26 -23.28
C GLY A 19 4.51 -10.41 -22.67
N ILE A 20 3.38 -10.25 -23.38
CA ILE A 20 2.21 -9.52 -22.85
C ILE A 20 1.65 -10.24 -21.61
N VAL A 21 1.53 -11.57 -21.65
CA VAL A 21 1.04 -12.34 -20.50
C VAL A 21 1.93 -12.13 -19.28
N VAL A 22 3.26 -12.21 -19.44
CA VAL A 22 4.21 -11.95 -18.34
C VAL A 22 4.05 -10.54 -17.78
N LEU A 23 3.92 -9.53 -18.64
CA LEU A 23 3.75 -8.14 -18.20
C LEU A 23 2.44 -7.93 -17.43
N VAL A 24 1.35 -8.55 -17.90
CA VAL A 24 0.05 -8.51 -17.20
C VAL A 24 0.15 -9.19 -15.84
N VAL A 25 0.80 -10.36 -15.75
CA VAL A 25 1.02 -11.05 -14.47
C VAL A 25 1.83 -10.18 -13.51
N LEU A 26 2.91 -9.54 -13.97
CA LEU A 26 3.70 -8.62 -13.16
C LEU A 26 2.83 -7.44 -12.67
N PHE A 27 2.02 -6.85 -13.54
CA PHE A 27 1.14 -5.76 -13.16
C PHE A 27 0.10 -6.17 -12.11
N VAL A 28 -0.49 -7.36 -12.25
CA VAL A 28 -1.42 -7.92 -11.25
C VAL A 28 -0.71 -8.09 -9.90
N ILE A 29 0.51 -8.62 -9.88
CA ILE A 29 1.30 -8.76 -8.66
C ILE A 29 1.54 -7.39 -8.01
N LEU A 30 1.93 -6.37 -8.79
CA LEU A 30 2.15 -5.02 -8.27
C LEU A 30 0.89 -4.41 -7.65
N VAL A 31 -0.27 -4.63 -8.27
CA VAL A 31 -1.55 -4.14 -7.72
C VAL A 31 -1.92 -4.91 -6.46
N MET A 32 -1.77 -6.24 -6.44
CA MET A 32 -2.11 -7.08 -5.29
C MET A 32 -1.17 -6.90 -4.09
N THR A 33 0.07 -6.49 -4.34
CA THR A 33 1.07 -6.20 -3.30
C THR A 33 1.09 -4.73 -2.90
N ASN A 34 0.18 -3.90 -3.40
CA ASN A 34 0.08 -2.54 -2.92
C ASN A 34 -0.48 -2.58 -1.48
N PRO A 35 0.19 -1.96 -0.50
CA PRO A 35 -0.23 -2.06 0.90
C PRO A 35 -1.69 -1.60 1.08
N ASN A 36 -2.33 -2.06 2.15
CA ASN A 36 -3.66 -1.64 2.53
C ASN A 36 -3.62 -0.75 3.78
N GLU A 37 -4.79 -0.43 4.33
CA GLU A 37 -4.88 0.37 5.56
C GLU A 37 -4.25 -0.32 6.77
N GLU A 38 -4.37 -1.64 6.89
CA GLU A 38 -3.77 -2.40 8.01
C GLU A 38 -2.25 -2.37 7.93
N ASP A 39 -1.67 -2.49 6.73
CA ASP A 39 -0.24 -2.34 6.50
C ASP A 39 0.23 -0.93 6.88
N PHE A 40 -0.56 0.09 6.55
CA PHE A 40 -0.29 1.47 6.96
C PHE A 40 -0.32 1.64 8.48
N VAL A 41 -1.33 1.08 9.15
CA VAL A 41 -1.43 1.12 10.61
C VAL A 41 -0.28 0.35 11.28
N ALA A 42 0.15 -0.77 10.72
CA ALA A 42 1.31 -1.51 11.20
C ALA A 42 2.59 -0.69 11.03
N TRP A 43 2.74 -0.01 9.90
CA TRP A 43 3.88 0.88 9.64
C TRP A 43 3.91 2.10 10.57
N LEU A 44 2.76 2.67 10.95
CA LEU A 44 2.70 3.72 11.98
C LEU A 44 3.30 3.26 13.31
N ALA A 45 3.11 1.99 13.68
CA ALA A 45 3.67 1.46 14.92
C ALA A 45 5.19 1.32 14.84
N THR A 46 5.74 0.90 13.70
CA THR A 46 7.18 0.69 13.53
C THR A 46 7.94 1.99 13.27
N GLU A 47 7.38 2.89 12.46
CA GLU A 47 8.07 4.11 12.00
C GLU A 47 7.82 5.29 12.94
N HIS A 48 6.60 5.43 13.46
CA HIS A 48 6.17 6.61 14.23
C HIS A 48 5.87 6.29 15.71
N ASN A 49 6.07 5.04 16.14
CA ASN A 49 5.71 4.53 17.47
C ASN A 49 4.22 4.73 17.83
N ILE A 50 3.35 4.84 16.82
CA ILE A 50 1.91 5.02 16.98
C ILE A 50 1.22 3.67 16.85
N HIS A 51 0.69 3.17 17.94
CA HIS A 51 0.05 1.87 18.03
C HIS A 51 -1.46 2.03 18.00
N SER A 52 -2.15 1.24 17.17
CA SER A 52 -3.61 1.19 17.20
C SER A 52 -4.11 0.08 18.13
N SER A 53 -5.21 0.32 18.81
CA SER A 53 -5.98 -0.73 19.48
C SER A 53 -7.46 -0.61 19.12
N TYR A 54 -8.21 -1.69 19.28
CA TYR A 54 -9.65 -1.69 19.04
C TYR A 54 -10.40 -1.94 20.33
N ASN A 55 -11.35 -1.07 20.64
CA ASN A 55 -12.27 -1.19 21.76
C ASN A 55 -13.70 -1.17 21.21
N VAL A 56 -14.56 -2.09 21.67
CA VAL A 56 -15.96 -2.19 21.22
C VAL A 56 -16.80 -0.94 21.50
N ASN A 57 -16.45 -0.17 22.54
CA ASN A 57 -17.19 1.02 22.95
C ASN A 57 -16.62 2.31 22.32
N GLU A 58 -15.32 2.35 22.06
CA GLU A 58 -14.60 3.57 21.63
C GLU A 58 -14.11 3.50 20.18
N GLY A 59 -14.24 2.34 19.54
CA GLY A 59 -13.74 2.08 18.19
C GLY A 59 -12.22 1.90 18.16
N ARG A 60 -11.61 2.29 17.03
CA ARG A 60 -10.14 2.24 16.87
C ARG A 60 -9.52 3.45 17.56
N THR A 61 -8.64 3.19 18.53
CA THR A 61 -7.87 4.21 19.25
C THR A 61 -6.40 4.14 18.85
N PHE A 62 -5.69 5.27 18.97
CA PHE A 62 -4.27 5.37 18.64
C PHE A 62 -3.49 5.92 19.83
N VAL A 63 -2.35 5.29 20.13
CA VAL A 63 -1.46 5.67 21.23
C VAL A 63 -0.05 5.83 20.68
N GLN A 64 0.53 7.01 20.87
CA GLN A 64 1.94 7.24 20.57
C GLN A 64 2.77 7.03 21.84
N LYS A 65 3.85 6.24 21.74
CA LYS A 65 4.83 6.12 22.82
C LYS A 65 5.96 7.13 22.61
N ILE A 66 6.09 8.09 23.51
CA ILE A 66 7.20 9.06 23.56
C ILE A 66 7.86 8.92 24.93
N ASP A 67 9.17 8.67 24.96
CA ASP A 67 9.96 8.54 26.19
C ASP A 67 9.41 7.50 27.20
N GLY A 68 8.70 6.47 26.72
CA GLY A 68 8.09 5.43 27.54
C GLY A 68 6.69 5.77 28.06
N GLU A 69 6.21 7.00 27.87
CA GLU A 69 4.84 7.42 28.19
C GLU A 69 3.93 7.29 26.96
N GLY A 70 2.72 6.76 27.20
CA GLY A 70 1.68 6.63 26.16
C GLY A 70 0.82 7.88 26.10
N ARG A 71 0.76 8.52 24.94
CA ARG A 71 -0.14 9.65 24.65
C ARG A 71 -1.25 9.18 23.72
N ASN A 72 -2.50 9.36 24.11
CA ASN A 72 -3.62 9.09 23.23
C ASN A 72 -3.66 10.13 22.11
N LEU A 73 -3.89 9.64 20.89
CA LEU A 73 -4.08 10.45 19.70
C LEU A 73 -5.51 10.27 19.21
N HIS A 74 -6.17 11.39 18.94
CA HIS A 74 -7.47 11.42 18.28
C HIS A 74 -7.29 11.60 16.77
N VAL A 75 -7.93 10.75 15.98
CA VAL A 75 -7.94 10.93 14.52
C VAL A 75 -8.92 12.05 14.17
N LYS A 76 -8.41 13.15 13.61
CA LYS A 76 -9.20 14.29 13.13
C LYS A 76 -9.64 14.12 11.69
N GLY A 77 -8.85 13.39 10.90
CA GLY A 77 -9.15 13.10 9.52
C GLY A 77 -8.16 12.10 8.94
N GLY A 78 -8.51 11.53 7.80
CA GLY A 78 -7.60 10.67 7.06
C GLY A 78 -8.13 10.34 5.68
N HIS A 79 -7.22 10.01 4.78
CA HIS A 79 -7.56 9.64 3.42
C HIS A 79 -6.55 8.66 2.83
N ILE A 80 -7.08 7.67 2.12
CA ILE A 80 -6.31 6.68 1.38
C ILE A 80 -6.72 6.80 -0.09
N ARG A 81 -5.73 6.95 -0.98
CA ARG A 81 -5.94 6.98 -2.44
C ARG A 81 -5.18 5.84 -3.08
N HIS A 82 -5.89 5.01 -3.83
CA HIS A 82 -5.29 3.98 -4.67
C HIS A 82 -5.05 4.55 -6.08
N MET A 83 -3.80 4.51 -6.55
CA MET A 83 -3.36 5.02 -7.84
C MET A 83 -2.80 3.90 -8.74
N GLY A 84 -3.39 2.71 -8.64
CA GLY A 84 -2.95 1.52 -9.38
C GLY A 84 -1.84 0.77 -8.63
N ILE A 85 -0.59 0.91 -9.09
CA ILE A 85 0.56 0.19 -8.52
C ILE A 85 1.10 0.82 -7.22
N PHE A 86 0.58 1.99 -6.84
CA PHE A 86 0.93 2.64 -5.59
C PHE A 86 -0.32 3.26 -4.96
N SER A 87 -0.22 3.58 -3.67
CA SER A 87 -1.27 4.24 -2.90
C SER A 87 -0.67 5.37 -2.06
N THR A 88 -1.48 6.35 -1.69
CA THR A 88 -1.09 7.38 -0.73
C THR A 88 -1.98 7.30 0.50
N TYR A 89 -1.39 7.46 1.68
CA TYR A 89 -2.05 7.43 2.97
C TYR A 89 -1.79 8.75 3.67
N SER A 90 -2.79 9.29 4.33
CA SER A 90 -2.66 10.51 5.11
C SER A 90 -3.57 10.39 6.31
N TYR A 91 -3.02 10.48 7.52
CA TYR A 91 -3.76 10.53 8.77
C TYR A 91 -3.40 11.82 9.50
N LEU A 92 -4.42 12.55 9.94
CA LEU A 92 -4.31 13.73 10.78
C LEU A 92 -4.71 13.34 12.19
N PHE A 93 -3.76 13.41 13.11
CA PHE A 93 -3.95 13.17 14.53
C PHE A 93 -3.97 14.48 15.30
N SER A 94 -4.62 14.51 16.45
CA SER A 94 -4.45 15.53 17.48
C SER A 94 -4.16 14.88 18.82
N ASP A 95 -3.22 15.43 19.58
CA ASP A 95 -3.03 15.06 20.97
C ASP A 95 -4.02 15.80 21.91
N HIS A 96 -3.89 15.58 23.23
CA HIS A 96 -4.71 16.22 24.25
C HIS A 96 -4.50 17.74 24.37
N GLU A 97 -3.41 18.29 23.83
CA GLU A 97 -3.13 19.73 23.78
C GLU A 97 -3.67 20.36 22.49
N GLU A 98 -4.48 19.62 21.72
CA GLU A 98 -4.97 19.96 20.38
C GLU A 98 -3.85 20.21 19.36
N LYS A 99 -2.63 19.73 19.64
CA LYS A 99 -1.54 19.82 18.69
C LYS A 99 -1.75 18.81 17.58
N GLU A 100 -1.80 19.30 16.35
CA GLU A 100 -2.01 18.48 15.17
C GLU A 100 -0.71 17.83 14.69
N ILE A 101 -0.81 16.55 14.31
CA ILE A 101 0.27 15.74 13.75
C ILE A 101 -0.26 15.10 12.47
N GLN A 102 0.27 15.54 11.34
CA GLN A 102 -0.05 14.96 10.03
C GLN A 102 1.03 13.94 9.65
N ILE A 103 0.60 12.71 9.36
CA ILE A 103 1.49 11.64 8.88
C ILE A 103 1.01 11.21 7.51
N GLU A 104 1.93 11.27 6.54
CA GLU A 104 1.65 10.90 5.15
C GLU A 104 2.63 9.83 4.68
N ALA A 105 2.13 8.90 3.88
CA ALA A 105 2.94 7.83 3.31
C ALA A 105 2.59 7.54 1.85
N VAL A 106 3.57 7.06 1.11
CA VAL A 106 3.40 6.41 -0.20
C VAL A 106 3.64 4.92 -0.02
N GLY A 107 2.68 4.11 -0.48
CA GLY A 107 2.75 2.65 -0.45
C GLY A 107 2.98 2.06 -1.84
N ILE A 108 3.93 1.13 -1.95
CA ILE A 108 4.23 0.38 -3.19
C ILE A 108 4.90 -0.95 -2.83
N MET A 109 4.51 -2.06 -3.48
CA MET A 109 5.13 -3.38 -3.31
C MET A 109 5.35 -3.81 -1.84
N ASN A 110 4.31 -3.77 -1.02
CA ASN A 110 4.30 -4.10 0.42
C ASN A 110 5.19 -3.19 1.27
N MET A 111 5.68 -2.08 0.73
CA MET A 111 6.51 -1.12 1.43
C MET A 111 5.77 0.21 1.57
N LEU A 112 6.05 0.92 2.66
CA LEU A 112 5.53 2.24 2.96
C LEU A 112 6.70 3.18 3.25
N PHE A 113 6.60 4.39 2.70
CA PHE A 113 7.62 5.42 2.80
C PHE A 113 6.99 6.72 3.26
N ASN A 114 7.67 7.46 4.13
CA ASN A 114 7.27 8.84 4.44
C ASN A 114 7.19 9.66 3.15
N ARG A 115 6.12 10.44 3.02
CA ARG A 115 5.88 11.32 1.89
C ARG A 115 6.41 12.73 2.14
#